data_AF-A0A091K1N7-F1
#
_entry.id   AF-A0A091K1N7-F1
#
_cell.length_a   1.000
_cell.length_b   1.000
_cell.length_c   1.000
_cell.angle_alpha   90.00
_cell.angle_beta   90.00
_cell.angle_gamma   90.00
#
_symmetry.space_group_name_H-M   'P 1'
#
loop_
_entity.id
_entity.type
_entity.pdbx_description
1 polymer ?
#
loop_
_entity_poly.entity_id
_entity_poly.type
_entity_poly.pdbx_seq_one_letter_code
_entity_poly.pdbx_strand_id
1 'polypeptide(L)'
;QSLLCHLLSSSKWESNEAETSTFISALGYTSVDYYCHLIKNVITSLVAEIRGNQFNGLDIQARVSSSRVNAVSLFCLPIVTLPELTPLLETLLLYHGGASKEILSSEFLETVNDAFLKKKISLTESAVFSLWFRHLPSLEKATLHLLDQLVSIQLNSLEEVACVIKDSLLPQAASHPAIFRIVNEIFKNALLETDGTPEVITVIQVFTQLFIEAHQNENKQHQFPLKAYFPNHHIPLVTALLRRPFELPSTHWSQHLKHISDMLKALVEDTNISPPADLFEIWFLVACFGEWMDIAAEQLLTAAVEPDALLWLLAFYYCPQDDNQQRTQTMVEAQAVYHHLMMLFSCSVLSLKDLEVAVHSITDVEQCCNQHLITHLLTNFFLFSSGGHTIAQEVIYHITEVTDTREEVLSLLIRTAYRVNHNGEENQRTVKLLNELLQKLTCKV
;
A
#
# COMPACT_ATOMS: atom_id res chain seq x y z
N GLN A 1 -4.22 -25.55 26.12
CA GLN A 1 -4.85 -26.82 26.55
C GLN A 1 -5.17 -26.85 28.06
N SER A 2 -4.24 -26.54 28.98
CA SER A 2 -4.55 -26.56 30.44
C SER A 2 -5.60 -25.53 30.89
N LEU A 3 -5.66 -24.35 30.25
CA LEU A 3 -6.63 -23.30 30.58
C LEU A 3 -8.08 -23.68 30.24
N LEU A 4 -8.26 -24.45 29.15
CA LEU A 4 -9.56 -24.97 28.70
C LEU A 4 -10.08 -26.06 29.63
N CYS A 5 -9.20 -26.96 30.06
CA CYS A 5 -9.52 -27.95 31.09
C CYS A 5 -9.91 -27.27 32.40
N HIS A 6 -9.22 -26.18 32.79
CA HIS A 6 -9.55 -25.41 33.99
C HIS A 6 -10.87 -24.61 33.89
N LEU A 7 -11.20 -24.05 32.72
CA LEU A 7 -12.45 -23.31 32.51
C LEU A 7 -13.68 -24.24 32.42
N LEU A 8 -13.50 -25.46 31.91
CA LEU A 8 -14.55 -26.48 31.87
C LEU A 8 -14.67 -27.27 33.19
N SER A 9 -13.61 -27.32 34.01
CA SER A 9 -13.65 -27.96 35.33
C SER A 9 -14.17 -27.05 36.45
N SER A 10 -14.21 -25.72 36.25
CA SER A 10 -14.66 -24.78 37.29
C SER A 10 -16.17 -24.76 37.55
N SER A 11 -16.97 -25.58 36.85
CA SER A 11 -18.42 -25.69 37.05
C SER A 11 -18.79 -27.02 37.71
N LYS A 12 -18.64 -27.14 39.05
CA LYS A 12 -19.25 -28.22 39.86
C LYS A 12 -19.04 -29.67 39.37
N TRP A 13 -18.04 -29.95 38.52
CA TRP A 13 -17.82 -31.28 37.93
C TRP A 13 -16.70 -32.07 38.62
N GLU A 14 -15.99 -31.48 39.57
CA GLU A 14 -14.88 -32.10 40.32
C GLU A 14 -15.28 -33.32 41.16
N SER A 15 -16.57 -33.55 41.43
CA SER A 15 -16.96 -34.68 42.29
C SER A 15 -16.93 -36.05 41.61
N ASN A 16 -16.74 -36.15 40.28
CA ASN A 16 -16.94 -37.40 39.53
C ASN A 16 -15.87 -37.71 38.46
N GLU A 17 -14.67 -37.13 38.57
CA GLU A 17 -13.60 -37.26 37.57
C GLU A 17 -13.15 -38.72 37.32
N ALA A 18 -13.15 -39.56 38.36
CA ALA A 18 -12.78 -40.97 38.28
C ALA A 18 -13.82 -41.84 37.55
N GLU A 19 -15.11 -41.61 37.78
CA GLU A 19 -16.18 -42.36 37.09
C GLU A 19 -16.31 -41.92 35.63
N THR A 20 -16.14 -40.62 35.37
CA THR A 20 -16.23 -40.04 34.03
C THR A 20 -15.06 -40.49 33.14
N SER A 21 -13.84 -40.55 33.68
CA SER A 21 -12.67 -41.07 32.96
C SER A 21 -12.79 -42.57 32.65
N THR A 22 -13.36 -43.36 33.56
CA THR A 22 -13.61 -44.79 33.34
C THR A 22 -14.66 -45.01 32.25
N PHE A 23 -15.76 -44.23 32.26
CA PHE A 23 -16.80 -44.28 31.23
C PHE A 23 -16.29 -43.85 29.84
N ILE A 24 -15.50 -42.77 29.77
CA ILE A 24 -14.90 -42.28 28.52
C ILE A 24 -13.96 -43.33 27.92
N SER A 25 -13.15 -43.99 28.77
CA SER A 25 -12.25 -45.07 28.33
C SER A 25 -13.00 -46.31 27.81
N ALA A 26 -14.16 -46.64 28.39
CA ALA A 26 -15.00 -47.75 27.95
C ALA A 26 -15.66 -47.51 26.58
N LEU A 27 -15.83 -46.25 26.18
CA LEU A 27 -16.33 -45.86 24.86
C LEU A 27 -15.22 -45.80 23.79
N GLY A 28 -13.97 -46.14 24.15
CA GLY A 28 -12.82 -46.14 23.24
C GLY A 28 -12.21 -44.77 22.97
N TYR A 29 -12.61 -43.74 23.72
CA TYR A 29 -12.02 -42.39 23.62
C TYR A 29 -10.98 -42.18 24.74
N THR A 30 -9.92 -41.44 24.46
CA THR A 30 -9.09 -40.89 25.55
C THR A 30 -9.79 -39.64 26.13
N SER A 31 -9.51 -39.29 27.39
CA SER A 31 -10.11 -38.10 28.01
C SER A 31 -9.86 -36.83 27.18
N VAL A 32 -8.69 -36.72 26.56
CA VAL A 32 -8.31 -35.64 25.65
C VAL A 32 -9.17 -35.60 24.39
N ASP A 33 -9.43 -36.76 23.77
CA ASP A 33 -10.28 -36.85 22.57
C ASP A 33 -11.74 -36.47 22.86
N TYR A 34 -12.25 -36.86 24.03
CA TYR A 34 -13.60 -36.53 24.46
C TYR A 34 -13.82 -35.02 24.59
N TYR A 35 -12.88 -34.30 25.22
CA TYR A 35 -13.00 -32.84 25.34
C TYR A 35 -12.88 -32.12 23.99
N CYS A 36 -11.99 -32.57 23.10
CA CYS A 36 -11.90 -32.03 21.75
C CYS A 36 -13.19 -32.25 20.94
N HIS A 37 -13.80 -33.44 21.03
CA HIS A 37 -15.09 -33.71 20.39
C HIS A 37 -16.24 -32.92 21.01
N LEU A 38 -16.27 -32.77 22.33
CA LEU A 38 -17.27 -31.96 23.02
C LEU A 38 -17.18 -30.49 22.58
N ILE A 39 -15.98 -29.92 22.52
CA ILE A 39 -15.75 -28.55 22.06
C ILE A 39 -16.24 -28.39 20.62
N LYS A 40 -15.88 -29.31 19.72
CA LYS A 40 -16.36 -29.30 18.33
C LYS A 40 -17.89 -29.34 18.24
N ASN A 41 -18.54 -30.17 19.05
CA ASN A 41 -20.00 -30.27 19.08
C ASN A 41 -20.63 -28.97 19.59
N VAL A 42 -20.11 -28.39 20.68
CA VAL A 42 -20.59 -27.11 21.23
C VAL A 42 -20.44 -26.00 20.19
N ILE A 43 -19.28 -25.91 19.53
CA ILE A 43 -19.00 -24.92 18.49
C ILE A 43 -19.97 -25.09 17.31
N THR A 44 -20.18 -26.31 16.84
CA THR A 44 -21.08 -26.61 15.72
C THR A 44 -22.53 -26.25 16.08
N SER A 45 -22.96 -26.53 17.31
CA SER A 45 -24.28 -26.13 17.81
C SER A 45 -24.44 -24.61 17.88
N LEU A 46 -23.43 -23.87 18.38
CA LEU A 46 -23.47 -22.41 18.42
C LEU A 46 -23.47 -21.78 17.03
N VAL A 47 -22.67 -22.32 16.10
CA VAL A 47 -22.68 -21.90 14.70
C VAL A 47 -24.05 -22.12 14.08
N ALA A 48 -24.68 -23.28 14.33
CA ALA A 48 -26.02 -23.58 13.85
C ALA A 48 -27.08 -22.65 14.48
N GLU A 49 -26.98 -22.36 15.78
CA GLU A 49 -27.85 -21.41 16.50
C GLU A 49 -27.79 -20.01 15.86
N ILE A 50 -26.59 -19.54 15.52
CA ILE A 50 -26.37 -18.20 14.94
C ILE A 50 -26.73 -18.16 13.45
N ARG A 51 -26.37 -19.18 12.65
CA ARG A 51 -26.64 -19.24 11.20
C ARG A 51 -28.09 -19.59 10.86
N GLY A 52 -28.70 -20.50 11.62
CA GLY A 52 -30.04 -21.05 11.36
C GLY A 52 -31.15 -19.99 11.28
N ASN A 53 -30.85 -18.77 11.73
CA ASN A 53 -31.79 -17.65 11.78
C ASN A 53 -31.49 -16.52 10.79
N GLN A 54 -30.49 -16.69 9.90
CA GLN A 54 -30.14 -15.69 8.87
C GLN A 54 -30.90 -15.87 7.55
N PHE A 55 -31.37 -17.09 7.23
CA PHE A 55 -31.92 -17.41 5.89
C PHE A 55 -33.42 -17.17 5.70
N ASN A 56 -34.19 -16.88 6.76
CA ASN A 56 -35.64 -16.64 6.66
C ASN A 56 -35.96 -15.16 6.87
N GLY A 57 -35.87 -14.37 5.80
CA GLY A 57 -36.15 -12.92 5.80
C GLY A 57 -37.60 -12.51 6.14
N LEU A 58 -38.47 -13.44 6.52
CA LEU A 58 -39.90 -13.21 6.76
C LEU A 58 -40.37 -13.51 8.20
N ASP A 59 -39.53 -14.10 9.05
CA ASP A 59 -39.91 -14.40 10.45
C ASP A 59 -39.13 -13.53 11.45
N ILE A 60 -39.80 -12.50 11.97
CA ILE A 60 -39.27 -11.58 12.99
C ILE A 60 -39.08 -12.29 14.35
N GLN A 61 -39.67 -13.49 14.54
CA GLN A 61 -39.73 -14.18 15.83
C GLN A 61 -38.55 -15.12 16.16
N ALA A 62 -37.63 -15.39 15.23
CA ALA A 62 -36.57 -16.40 15.43
C ALA A 62 -35.14 -15.84 15.43
N ARG A 63 -34.90 -14.53 15.52
CA ARG A 63 -33.51 -14.01 15.57
C ARG A 63 -32.89 -14.21 16.96
N VAL A 64 -31.65 -14.71 17.01
CA VAL A 64 -30.86 -14.77 18.25
C VAL A 64 -30.76 -13.36 18.84
N SER A 65 -31.07 -13.21 20.13
CA SER A 65 -31.05 -11.90 20.76
C SER A 65 -29.64 -11.29 20.71
N SER A 66 -29.54 -9.98 20.54
CA SER A 66 -28.24 -9.29 20.52
C SER A 66 -27.45 -9.53 21.81
N SER A 67 -28.13 -9.67 22.96
CA SER A 67 -27.49 -10.02 24.24
C SER A 67 -26.87 -11.42 24.24
N ARG A 68 -27.52 -12.40 23.59
CA ARG A 68 -27.01 -13.77 23.46
C ARG A 68 -25.77 -13.79 22.57
N VAL A 69 -25.79 -13.10 21.43
CA VAL A 69 -24.63 -12.98 20.53
C VAL A 69 -23.45 -12.28 21.21
N ASN A 70 -23.72 -11.19 21.94
CA ASN A 70 -22.70 -10.50 22.73
C ASN A 70 -22.07 -11.42 23.79
N ALA A 71 -22.89 -12.17 24.54
CA ALA A 71 -22.39 -13.12 25.54
C ALA A 71 -21.51 -14.22 24.93
N VAL A 72 -21.88 -14.73 23.75
CA VAL A 72 -21.05 -15.71 23.02
C VAL A 72 -19.71 -15.08 22.57
N SER A 73 -19.71 -13.81 22.16
CA SER A 73 -18.46 -13.09 21.83
C SER A 73 -17.50 -13.01 23.01
N LEU A 74 -18.00 -12.70 24.21
CA LEU A 74 -17.20 -12.64 25.44
C LEU A 74 -16.68 -14.02 25.85
N PHE A 75 -17.47 -15.07 25.67
CA PHE A 75 -17.05 -16.45 25.95
C PHE A 75 -15.86 -16.89 25.08
N CYS A 76 -15.72 -16.32 23.88
CA CYS A 76 -14.64 -16.68 22.95
C CYS A 76 -13.28 -16.08 23.35
N LEU A 77 -13.23 -15.02 24.17
CA LEU A 77 -12.00 -14.28 24.52
C LEU A 77 -10.83 -15.18 24.99
N PRO A 78 -10.98 -16.05 26.01
CA PRO A 78 -9.88 -16.86 26.53
C PRO A 78 -9.42 -17.95 25.56
N ILE A 79 -10.20 -18.24 24.50
CA ILE A 79 -10.03 -19.40 23.62
C ILE A 79 -9.90 -19.02 22.15
N VAL A 80 -9.74 -17.72 21.83
CA VAL A 80 -9.73 -17.19 20.45
C VAL A 80 -8.70 -17.86 19.54
N THR A 81 -7.58 -18.33 20.09
CA THR A 81 -6.46 -18.91 19.34
C THR A 81 -6.64 -20.39 19.02
N LEU A 82 -7.73 -21.02 19.46
CA LEU A 82 -7.99 -22.43 19.18
C LEU A 82 -8.48 -22.60 17.73
N PRO A 83 -7.84 -23.47 16.93
CA PRO A 83 -8.26 -23.71 15.54
C PRO A 83 -9.70 -24.19 15.41
N GLU A 84 -10.21 -24.95 16.39
CA GLU A 84 -11.58 -25.45 16.40
C GLU A 84 -12.61 -24.31 16.44
N LEU A 85 -12.23 -23.13 16.95
CA LEU A 85 -13.12 -21.98 17.13
C LEU A 85 -13.31 -21.16 15.86
N THR A 86 -12.43 -21.29 14.85
CA THR A 86 -12.48 -20.51 13.61
C THR A 86 -13.89 -20.41 13.00
N PRO A 87 -14.67 -21.51 12.84
CA PRO A 87 -16.01 -21.42 12.26
C PRO A 87 -16.99 -20.55 13.08
N LEU A 88 -16.83 -20.52 14.41
CA LEU A 88 -17.63 -19.68 15.30
C LEU A 88 -17.18 -18.22 15.23
N LEU A 89 -15.87 -17.96 15.21
CA LEU A 89 -15.33 -16.61 15.05
C LEU A 89 -15.84 -15.98 13.75
N GLU A 90 -15.74 -16.70 12.63
CA GLU A 90 -16.24 -16.24 11.34
C GLU A 90 -17.76 -16.03 11.34
N THR A 91 -18.51 -16.93 11.97
CA THR A 91 -19.96 -16.82 12.06
C THR A 91 -20.39 -15.59 12.89
N LEU A 92 -19.67 -15.30 13.99
CA LEU A 92 -19.88 -14.08 14.77
C LEU A 92 -19.52 -12.85 13.96
N LEU A 93 -18.36 -12.86 13.28
CA LEU A 93 -17.94 -11.75 12.45
C LEU A 93 -18.91 -11.52 11.28
N LEU A 94 -19.53 -12.54 10.70
CA LEU A 94 -20.49 -12.32 9.63
C LEU A 94 -21.91 -12.00 10.14
N TYR A 95 -22.12 -11.96 11.45
CA TYR A 95 -23.42 -11.63 12.06
C TYR A 95 -23.61 -10.11 12.15
N HIS A 96 -24.56 -9.57 11.37
CA HIS A 96 -24.85 -8.14 11.31
C HIS A 96 -26.09 -7.73 12.13
N GLY A 97 -26.81 -8.70 12.71
CA GLY A 97 -28.04 -8.47 13.47
C GLY A 97 -29.10 -7.65 12.72
N GLY A 98 -30.00 -7.00 13.48
CA GLY A 98 -31.04 -6.11 12.93
C GLY A 98 -31.06 -4.72 13.57
N ALA A 99 -30.09 -4.40 14.43
CA ALA A 99 -30.00 -3.13 15.15
C ALA A 99 -28.92 -2.24 14.53
N SER A 100 -29.04 -0.91 14.69
CA SER A 100 -28.06 0.06 14.20
C SER A 100 -26.77 0.13 15.02
N LYS A 101 -26.68 -0.59 16.15
CA LYS A 101 -25.54 -0.59 17.06
C LYS A 101 -24.79 -1.92 16.96
N GLU A 102 -23.46 -1.84 17.05
CA GLU A 102 -22.58 -3.01 17.11
C GLU A 102 -22.99 -3.94 18.27
N ILE A 103 -23.11 -5.22 17.95
CA ILE A 103 -23.60 -6.28 18.84
C ILE A 103 -22.44 -6.97 19.53
N LEU A 104 -21.32 -7.14 18.82
CA LEU A 104 -20.13 -7.77 19.36
C LEU A 104 -19.43 -6.84 20.35
N SER A 105 -18.73 -7.42 21.31
CA SER A 105 -17.93 -6.63 22.25
C SER A 105 -16.66 -6.09 21.58
N SER A 106 -16.25 -4.86 21.93
CA SER A 106 -14.99 -4.25 21.45
C SER A 106 -13.79 -5.14 21.77
N GLU A 107 -13.74 -5.66 23.01
CA GLU A 107 -12.68 -6.55 23.49
C GLU A 107 -12.54 -7.81 22.62
N PHE A 108 -13.66 -8.37 22.15
CA PHE A 108 -13.65 -9.51 21.24
C PHE A 108 -13.07 -9.13 19.87
N LEU A 109 -13.54 -8.03 19.28
CA LEU A 109 -13.07 -7.57 17.96
C LEU A 109 -11.58 -7.24 17.97
N GLU A 110 -11.10 -6.58 19.03
CA GLU A 110 -9.67 -6.29 19.25
C GLU A 110 -8.85 -7.57 19.42
N THR A 111 -9.33 -8.49 20.26
CA THR A 111 -8.63 -9.75 20.53
C THR A 111 -8.52 -10.64 19.28
N VAL A 112 -9.59 -10.72 18.49
CA VAL A 112 -9.59 -11.43 17.21
C VAL A 112 -8.64 -10.76 16.21
N ASN A 113 -8.67 -9.43 16.10
CA ASN A 113 -7.76 -8.69 15.23
C ASN A 113 -6.29 -8.94 15.61
N ASP A 114 -5.97 -8.91 16.90
CA ASP A 114 -4.61 -9.15 17.39
C ASP A 114 -4.13 -10.58 17.13
N ALA A 115 -5.02 -11.56 17.30
CA ALA A 115 -4.72 -12.94 16.98
C ALA A 115 -4.49 -13.12 15.48
N PHE A 116 -5.28 -12.45 14.64
CA PHE A 116 -5.14 -12.47 13.18
C PHE A 116 -3.83 -11.81 12.71
N LEU A 117 -3.53 -10.58 13.17
CA LEU A 117 -2.32 -9.85 12.81
C LEU A 117 -1.05 -10.62 13.22
N LYS A 118 -1.08 -11.28 14.39
CA LYS A 118 0.00 -12.15 14.87
C LYS A 118 0.02 -13.54 14.22
N LYS A 119 -0.79 -13.76 13.17
CA LYS A 119 -0.95 -15.03 12.43
C LYS A 119 -1.22 -16.25 13.32
N LYS A 120 -1.87 -16.05 14.48
CA LYS A 120 -2.26 -17.11 15.42
C LYS A 120 -3.56 -17.81 15.01
N ILE A 121 -4.36 -17.14 14.21
CA ILE A 121 -5.60 -17.66 13.62
C ILE A 121 -5.60 -17.40 12.11
N SER A 122 -6.32 -18.23 11.37
CA SER A 122 -6.61 -18.02 9.95
C SER A 122 -8.12 -17.81 9.81
N LEU A 123 -8.50 -16.72 9.15
CA LEU A 123 -9.88 -16.31 8.90
C LEU A 123 -10.06 -16.12 7.39
N THR A 124 -11.27 -16.36 6.90
CA THR A 124 -11.69 -15.99 5.55
C THR A 124 -11.65 -14.47 5.33
N GLU A 125 -11.39 -14.05 4.09
CA GLU A 125 -11.36 -12.64 3.70
C GLU A 125 -12.62 -11.89 4.11
N SER A 126 -13.80 -12.48 3.89
CA SER A 126 -15.08 -11.87 4.24
C SER A 126 -15.23 -11.60 5.74
N ALA A 127 -14.70 -12.48 6.60
CA ALA A 127 -14.71 -12.29 8.04
C ALA A 127 -13.77 -11.15 8.46
N VAL A 128 -12.59 -11.06 7.86
CA VAL A 128 -11.62 -9.98 8.10
C VAL A 128 -12.17 -8.64 7.62
N PHE A 129 -12.76 -8.58 6.42
CA PHE A 129 -13.35 -7.36 5.89
C PHE A 129 -14.51 -6.89 6.75
N SER A 130 -15.36 -7.82 7.22
CA SER A 130 -16.46 -7.49 8.13
C SER A 130 -15.95 -7.00 9.50
N LEU A 131 -14.85 -7.56 10.03
CA LEU A 131 -14.20 -7.05 11.24
C LEU A 131 -13.78 -5.59 11.07
N TRP A 132 -13.00 -5.28 10.03
CA TRP A 132 -12.49 -3.92 9.79
C TRP A 132 -13.57 -2.92 9.41
N PHE A 133 -14.60 -3.36 8.69
CA PHE A 133 -15.73 -2.51 8.33
C PHE A 133 -16.53 -2.03 9.56
N ARG A 134 -16.62 -2.85 10.61
CA ARG A 134 -17.40 -2.55 11.82
C ARG A 134 -16.58 -1.97 12.96
N HIS A 135 -15.28 -2.25 12.99
CA HIS A 135 -14.40 -1.86 14.10
C HIS A 135 -13.20 -1.05 13.61
N LEU A 136 -13.37 0.27 13.62
CA LEU A 136 -12.33 1.21 13.19
C LEU A 136 -10.98 1.00 13.88
N PRO A 137 -10.88 0.81 15.22
CA PRO A 137 -9.58 0.59 15.87
C PRO A 137 -8.86 -0.66 15.36
N SER A 138 -9.59 -1.70 14.93
CA SER A 138 -8.97 -2.90 14.34
C SER A 138 -8.37 -2.60 12.96
N LEU A 139 -9.05 -1.80 12.13
CA LEU A 139 -8.56 -1.37 10.82
C LEU A 139 -7.33 -0.45 10.95
N GLU A 140 -7.39 0.52 11.86
CA GLU A 140 -6.26 1.41 12.15
C GLU A 140 -5.04 0.59 12.59
N LYS A 141 -5.24 -0.33 13.53
CA LYS A 141 -4.17 -1.22 14.01
C LYS A 141 -3.61 -2.12 12.91
N ALA A 142 -4.45 -2.63 12.01
CA ALA A 142 -3.99 -3.43 10.88
C ALA A 142 -3.14 -2.60 9.90
N THR A 143 -3.55 -1.37 9.62
CA THR A 143 -2.82 -0.45 8.73
C THR A 143 -1.48 -0.03 9.33
N LEU A 144 -1.46 0.33 10.61
CA LEU A 144 -0.23 0.67 11.32
C LEU A 144 0.71 -0.54 11.44
N HIS A 145 0.17 -1.74 11.65
CA HIS A 145 0.97 -2.97 11.66
C HIS A 145 1.62 -3.25 10.30
N LEU A 146 0.91 -2.97 9.20
CA LEU A 146 1.50 -3.07 7.85
C LEU A 146 2.65 -2.08 7.68
N LEU A 147 2.46 -0.81 8.07
CA LEU A 147 3.52 0.20 8.00
C LEU A 147 4.75 -0.20 8.82
N ASP A 148 4.56 -0.68 10.05
CA ASP A 148 5.64 -1.15 10.94
C ASP A 148 6.42 -2.33 10.32
N GLN A 149 5.71 -3.28 9.69
CA GLN A 149 6.34 -4.38 8.96
C GLN A 149 7.16 -3.88 7.75
N LEU A 150 6.60 -2.96 6.96
CA LEU A 150 7.24 -2.46 5.74
C LEU A 150 8.45 -1.58 6.03
N VAL A 151 8.41 -0.75 7.07
CA VAL A 151 9.57 0.05 7.51
C VAL A 151 10.67 -0.84 8.10
N SER A 152 10.30 -1.98 8.67
CA SER A 152 11.28 -2.97 9.17
C SER A 152 11.94 -3.77 8.04
N ILE A 153 11.33 -3.81 6.85
CA ILE A 153 11.88 -4.46 5.66
C ILE A 153 12.82 -3.47 4.98
N GLN A 154 14.06 -3.90 4.77
CA GLN A 154 14.96 -3.13 3.92
C GLN A 154 14.43 -3.20 2.48
N LEU A 155 14.13 -2.06 1.88
CA LEU A 155 13.55 -1.94 0.53
C LEU A 155 14.55 -2.37 -0.54
N ASN A 156 14.77 -3.67 -0.66
CA ASN A 156 15.68 -4.28 -1.63
C ASN A 156 14.94 -4.81 -2.86
N SER A 157 13.62 -5.04 -2.75
CA SER A 157 12.74 -5.53 -3.81
C SER A 157 11.31 -5.03 -3.60
N LEU A 158 10.68 -4.50 -4.66
CA LEU A 158 9.27 -4.14 -4.61
C LEU A 158 8.35 -5.34 -4.68
N GLU A 159 8.80 -6.48 -5.19
CA GLU A 159 8.05 -7.73 -5.16
C GLU A 159 7.82 -8.21 -3.72
N GLU A 160 8.83 -8.10 -2.85
CA GLU A 160 8.71 -8.44 -1.42
C GLU A 160 7.72 -7.49 -0.71
N VAL A 161 7.85 -6.19 -0.96
CA VAL A 161 6.92 -5.16 -0.46
C VAL A 161 5.49 -5.46 -0.92
N ALA A 162 5.30 -5.77 -2.20
CA ALA A 162 4.01 -6.12 -2.77
C ALA A 162 3.44 -7.41 -2.16
N CYS A 163 4.27 -8.43 -1.89
CA CYS A 163 3.86 -9.65 -1.20
C CYS A 163 3.34 -9.34 0.21
N VAL A 164 4.07 -8.56 1.00
CA VAL A 164 3.65 -8.20 2.36
C VAL A 164 2.36 -7.39 2.36
N ILE A 165 2.21 -6.44 1.42
CA ILE A 165 0.98 -5.68 1.26
C ILE A 165 -0.19 -6.59 0.84
N LYS A 166 0.01 -7.54 -0.08
CA LYS A 166 -1.02 -8.52 -0.48
C LYS A 166 -1.43 -9.42 0.69
N ASP A 167 -0.46 -9.91 1.46
CA ASP A 167 -0.67 -10.80 2.62
C ASP A 167 -1.37 -10.11 3.80
N SER A 168 -1.43 -8.77 3.77
CA SER A 168 -2.18 -7.96 4.73
C SER A 168 -3.70 -7.98 4.47
N LEU A 169 -4.16 -8.35 3.27
CA LEU A 169 -5.56 -8.23 2.81
C LEU A 169 -6.13 -6.80 2.73
N LEU A 170 -5.35 -5.77 3.07
CA LEU A 170 -5.82 -4.37 3.05
C LEU A 170 -6.16 -3.87 1.64
N PRO A 171 -5.41 -4.18 0.55
CA PRO A 171 -5.80 -3.76 -0.80
C PRO A 171 -7.17 -4.28 -1.21
N GLN A 172 -7.47 -5.54 -0.89
CA GLN A 172 -8.75 -6.19 -1.18
C GLN A 172 -9.88 -5.63 -0.31
N ALA A 173 -9.62 -5.41 0.99
CA ALA A 173 -10.60 -4.77 1.87
C ALA A 173 -10.92 -3.33 1.44
N ALA A 174 -9.91 -2.60 0.95
CA ALA A 174 -10.03 -1.24 0.46
C ALA A 174 -10.87 -1.13 -0.82
N SER A 175 -11.23 -2.22 -1.49
CA SER A 175 -12.28 -2.17 -2.51
C SER A 175 -13.60 -1.60 -1.97
N HIS A 176 -13.85 -1.66 -0.65
CA HIS A 176 -14.94 -0.91 -0.04
C HIS A 176 -14.51 0.54 0.28
N PRO A 177 -15.20 1.59 -0.23
CA PRO A 177 -14.77 2.99 -0.08
C PRO A 177 -14.56 3.46 1.37
N ALA A 178 -15.37 2.96 2.32
CA ALA A 178 -15.20 3.29 3.73
C ALA A 178 -13.86 2.82 4.30
N ILE A 179 -13.41 1.62 3.90
CA ILE A 179 -12.12 1.07 4.33
C ILE A 179 -10.99 1.81 3.61
N PHE A 180 -11.11 1.98 2.29
CA PHE A 180 -10.15 2.75 1.49
C PHE A 180 -9.84 4.10 2.12
N ARG A 181 -10.88 4.87 2.45
CA ARG A 181 -10.71 6.24 2.96
C ARG A 181 -9.94 6.28 4.28
N ILE A 182 -10.15 5.31 5.18
CA ILE A 182 -9.41 5.24 6.44
C ILE A 182 -7.94 4.87 6.19
N VAL A 183 -7.69 3.83 5.39
CA VAL A 183 -6.33 3.40 5.06
C VAL A 183 -5.56 4.52 4.36
N ASN A 184 -6.20 5.16 3.39
CA ASN A 184 -5.68 6.28 2.63
C ASN A 184 -5.39 7.51 3.53
N GLU A 185 -6.23 7.78 4.53
CA GLU A 185 -5.99 8.85 5.50
C GLU A 185 -4.78 8.56 6.39
N ILE A 186 -4.59 7.31 6.81
CA ILE A 186 -3.40 6.90 7.60
C ILE A 186 -2.12 7.07 6.77
N PHE A 187 -2.14 6.65 5.49
CA PHE A 187 -1.02 6.87 4.59
C PHE A 187 -0.74 8.34 4.32
N LYS A 188 -1.79 9.15 4.17
CA LYS A 188 -1.67 10.59 4.03
C LYS A 188 -0.97 11.21 5.25
N ASN A 189 -1.37 10.81 6.45
CA ASN A 189 -0.71 11.26 7.68
C ASN A 189 0.75 10.77 7.75
N ALA A 190 1.04 9.52 7.37
CA ALA A 190 2.41 9.02 7.32
C ALA A 190 3.29 9.81 6.34
N LEU A 191 2.75 10.19 5.17
CA LEU A 191 3.46 11.02 4.20
C LEU A 191 3.75 12.41 4.77
N LEU A 192 2.77 13.03 5.44
CA LEU A 192 2.92 14.34 6.06
C LEU A 192 3.97 14.34 7.18
N GLU A 193 3.93 13.36 8.07
CA GLU A 193 4.84 13.25 9.22
C GLU A 193 6.28 12.92 8.80
N THR A 194 6.48 12.35 7.62
CA THR A 194 7.80 12.01 7.08
C THR A 194 8.30 12.99 6.02
N ASP A 195 7.56 14.07 5.74
CA ASP A 195 7.89 15.05 4.71
C ASP A 195 8.21 14.41 3.34
N GLY A 196 7.54 13.32 2.99
CA GLY A 196 7.71 12.67 1.70
C GLY A 196 8.93 11.75 1.55
N THR A 197 9.38 11.08 2.62
CA THR A 197 10.45 10.06 2.51
C THR A 197 10.22 9.06 1.36
N PRO A 198 11.26 8.68 0.59
CA PRO A 198 11.15 7.74 -0.52
C PRO A 198 10.50 6.40 -0.13
N GLU A 199 10.76 5.91 1.08
CA GLU A 199 10.23 4.66 1.63
C GLU A 199 8.70 4.72 1.76
N VAL A 200 8.18 5.78 2.38
CA VAL A 200 6.73 5.96 2.56
C VAL A 200 6.04 6.15 1.23
N ILE A 201 6.60 6.99 0.35
CA ILE A 201 6.08 7.18 -1.02
C ILE A 201 6.00 5.84 -1.75
N THR A 202 7.05 5.03 -1.68
CA THR A 202 7.12 3.72 -2.33
C THR A 202 6.03 2.78 -1.80
N VAL A 203 5.86 2.69 -0.48
CA VAL A 203 4.81 1.88 0.15
C VAL A 203 3.42 2.32 -0.31
N ILE A 204 3.16 3.63 -0.36
CA ILE A 204 1.87 4.18 -0.80
C ILE A 204 1.62 3.81 -2.27
N GLN A 205 2.61 3.97 -3.15
CA GLN A 205 2.49 3.65 -4.56
C GLN A 205 2.20 2.17 -4.80
N VAL A 206 2.95 1.28 -4.14
CA VAL A 206 2.72 -0.17 -4.27
C VAL A 206 1.34 -0.53 -3.73
N PHE A 207 0.93 0.02 -2.58
CA PHE A 207 -0.42 -0.19 -2.08
C PHE A 207 -1.49 0.28 -3.07
N THR A 208 -1.34 1.47 -3.65
CA THR A 208 -2.28 2.03 -4.63
C THR A 208 -2.38 1.15 -5.86
N GLN A 209 -1.26 0.66 -6.41
CA GLN A 209 -1.26 -0.28 -7.54
C GLN A 209 -2.04 -1.56 -7.21
N LEU A 210 -1.77 -2.16 -6.06
CA LEU A 210 -2.44 -3.39 -5.62
C LEU A 210 -3.93 -3.20 -5.33
N PHE A 211 -4.31 -2.05 -4.78
CA PHE A 211 -5.71 -1.67 -4.60
C PHE A 211 -6.42 -1.55 -5.95
N ILE A 212 -5.80 -0.90 -6.95
CA ILE A 212 -6.39 -0.77 -8.29
C ILE A 212 -6.57 -2.14 -8.94
N GLU A 213 -5.57 -3.03 -8.82
CA GLU A 213 -5.69 -4.41 -9.29
C GLU A 213 -6.85 -5.15 -8.62
N ALA A 214 -6.96 -5.06 -7.29
CA ALA A 214 -8.05 -5.68 -6.54
C ALA A 214 -9.42 -5.12 -6.96
N HIS A 215 -9.55 -3.79 -7.04
CA HIS A 215 -10.79 -3.12 -7.43
C HIS A 215 -11.25 -3.48 -8.85
N GLN A 216 -10.31 -3.65 -9.79
CA GLN A 216 -10.63 -4.06 -11.16
C GLN A 216 -11.01 -5.54 -11.28
N ASN A 217 -10.42 -6.40 -10.45
CA ASN A 217 -10.71 -7.83 -10.42
C ASN A 217 -12.04 -8.16 -9.73
N GLU A 218 -12.61 -7.23 -8.96
CA GLU A 218 -13.92 -7.40 -8.36
C GLU A 218 -15.05 -7.48 -9.40
N ASN A 219 -16.07 -8.28 -9.07
CA ASN A 219 -17.25 -8.45 -9.91
C ASN A 219 -17.91 -7.09 -10.23
N LYS A 220 -17.97 -6.74 -11.52
CA LYS A 220 -18.50 -5.47 -12.07
C LYS A 220 -19.90 -5.06 -11.58
N GLN A 221 -20.66 -5.96 -10.96
CA GLN A 221 -21.98 -5.67 -10.40
C GLN A 221 -21.96 -4.84 -9.11
N HIS A 222 -20.83 -4.73 -8.40
CA HIS A 222 -20.75 -4.07 -7.09
C HIS A 222 -19.71 -2.94 -7.00
N GLN A 223 -19.24 -2.40 -8.13
CA GLN A 223 -18.25 -1.33 -8.13
C GLN A 223 -18.86 0.01 -7.69
N PHE A 224 -18.23 0.65 -6.70
CA PHE A 224 -18.58 1.99 -6.27
C PHE A 224 -18.04 3.05 -7.24
N PRO A 225 -18.71 4.21 -7.38
CA PRO A 225 -18.18 5.29 -8.21
C PRO A 225 -16.87 5.85 -7.65
N LEU A 226 -15.97 6.34 -8.51
CA LEU A 226 -14.68 6.94 -8.09
C LEU A 226 -14.84 8.05 -7.04
N LYS A 227 -15.94 8.81 -7.10
CA LYS A 227 -16.28 9.86 -6.12
C LYS A 227 -16.43 9.31 -4.69
N ALA A 228 -16.75 8.02 -4.52
CA ALA A 228 -16.83 7.39 -3.21
C ALA A 228 -15.45 7.18 -2.57
N TYR A 229 -14.43 6.86 -3.39
CA TYR A 229 -13.04 6.70 -2.94
C TYR A 229 -12.34 8.05 -2.77
N PHE A 230 -12.57 8.98 -3.72
CA PHE A 230 -11.93 10.30 -3.76
C PHE A 230 -12.98 11.43 -3.68
N PRO A 231 -13.62 11.63 -2.52
CA PRO A 231 -14.73 12.58 -2.39
C PRO A 231 -14.29 14.05 -2.58
N ASN A 232 -13.07 14.40 -2.19
CA ASN A 232 -12.59 15.79 -2.20
C ASN A 232 -11.78 16.15 -3.46
N HIS A 233 -11.48 15.18 -4.32
CA HIS A 233 -10.56 15.40 -5.44
C HIS A 233 -11.30 15.76 -6.74
N HIS A 234 -10.57 16.42 -7.64
CA HIS A 234 -11.01 16.69 -9.01
C HIS A 234 -11.08 15.38 -9.80
N ILE A 235 -12.30 14.90 -10.07
CA ILE A 235 -12.55 13.57 -10.65
C ILE A 235 -11.89 13.35 -12.02
N PRO A 236 -11.85 14.31 -12.95
CA PRO A 236 -11.12 14.13 -14.22
C PRO A 236 -9.62 13.87 -14.01
N LEU A 237 -8.99 14.54 -13.04
CA LEU A 237 -7.58 14.30 -12.70
C LEU A 237 -7.39 12.88 -12.14
N VAL A 238 -8.23 12.48 -11.17
CA VAL A 238 -8.22 11.13 -10.60
C VAL A 238 -8.38 10.07 -11.70
N THR A 239 -9.30 10.31 -12.63
CA THR A 239 -9.56 9.39 -13.75
C THR A 239 -8.35 9.28 -14.68
N ALA A 240 -7.64 10.38 -14.94
CA ALA A 240 -6.42 10.34 -15.73
C ALA A 240 -5.31 9.56 -15.01
N LEU A 241 -5.09 9.83 -13.73
CA LEU A 241 -4.05 9.18 -12.92
C LEU A 241 -4.31 7.67 -12.71
N LEU A 242 -5.57 7.26 -12.56
CA LEU A 242 -5.96 5.85 -12.42
C LEU A 242 -5.68 4.99 -13.66
N ARG A 243 -5.50 5.60 -14.83
CA ARG A 243 -5.19 4.86 -16.04
C ARG A 243 -3.82 4.20 -15.87
N ARG A 244 -3.73 2.89 -16.17
CA ARG A 244 -2.43 2.20 -16.05
C ARG A 244 -1.57 2.44 -17.29
N PRO A 245 -0.25 2.67 -17.12
CA PRO A 245 0.64 2.92 -18.25
C PRO A 245 0.58 1.86 -19.35
N PHE A 246 0.54 0.57 -18.99
CA PHE A 246 0.47 -0.53 -19.96
C PHE A 246 -0.86 -0.64 -20.72
N GLU A 247 -1.92 0.03 -20.25
CA GLU A 247 -3.21 0.12 -20.96
C GLU A 247 -3.17 1.16 -22.08
N LEU A 248 -2.11 1.99 -22.13
CA LEU A 248 -1.90 3.00 -23.16
C LEU A 248 -0.64 2.67 -23.98
N PRO A 249 -0.68 2.71 -25.31
CA PRO A 249 0.52 2.57 -26.13
C PRO A 249 1.52 3.69 -25.78
N SER A 250 2.82 3.35 -25.71
CA SER A 250 3.90 4.27 -25.32
C SER A 250 3.94 5.57 -26.12
N THR A 251 3.50 5.55 -27.39
CA THR A 251 3.39 6.75 -28.24
C THR A 251 2.44 7.82 -27.72
N HIS A 252 1.51 7.47 -26.82
CA HIS A 252 0.53 8.41 -26.26
C HIS A 252 0.85 8.83 -24.82
N TRP A 253 1.89 8.27 -24.19
CA TRP A 253 2.26 8.63 -22.81
C TRP A 253 2.57 10.12 -22.68
N SER A 254 3.31 10.69 -23.62
CA SER A 254 3.65 12.13 -23.64
C SER A 254 2.42 13.04 -23.66
N GLN A 255 1.44 12.74 -24.52
CA GLN A 255 0.19 13.51 -24.59
C GLN A 255 -0.64 13.35 -23.32
N HIS A 256 -0.68 12.14 -22.75
CA HIS A 256 -1.41 11.86 -21.52
C HIS A 256 -0.80 12.61 -20.33
N LEU A 257 0.53 12.58 -20.19
CA LEU A 257 1.25 13.31 -19.15
C LEU A 257 1.09 14.82 -19.28
N LYS A 258 1.14 15.37 -20.51
CA LYS A 258 0.83 16.78 -20.75
C LYS A 258 -0.58 17.13 -20.26
N HIS A 259 -1.57 16.28 -20.54
CA HIS A 259 -2.93 16.49 -20.06
C HIS A 259 -3.04 16.46 -18.52
N ILE A 260 -2.33 15.54 -17.84
CA ILE A 260 -2.24 15.50 -16.38
C ILE A 260 -1.61 16.80 -15.85
N SER A 261 -0.48 17.22 -16.44
CA SER A 261 0.20 18.45 -16.06
C SER A 261 -0.69 19.69 -16.23
N ASP A 262 -1.41 19.81 -17.34
CA ASP A 262 -2.28 20.96 -17.60
C ASP A 262 -3.42 21.03 -16.58
N MET A 263 -4.02 19.88 -16.22
CA MET A 263 -5.05 19.82 -15.18
C MET A 263 -4.50 20.18 -13.80
N LEU A 264 -3.34 19.65 -13.42
CA LEU A 264 -2.69 19.98 -12.15
C LEU A 264 -2.34 21.46 -12.07
N LYS A 265 -1.74 21.99 -13.14
CA LYS A 265 -1.38 23.40 -13.24
C LYS A 265 -2.60 24.30 -13.10
N ALA A 266 -3.72 23.96 -13.77
CA ALA A 266 -4.97 24.70 -13.60
C ALA A 266 -5.48 24.64 -12.15
N LEU A 267 -5.38 23.51 -11.46
CA LEU A 267 -5.84 23.37 -10.07
C LEU A 267 -4.95 24.11 -9.06
N VAL A 268 -3.63 24.15 -9.32
CA VAL A 268 -2.62 24.74 -8.42
C VAL A 268 -2.49 26.25 -8.65
N GLU A 269 -2.51 26.69 -9.92
CA GLU A 269 -2.28 28.09 -10.28
C GLU A 269 -3.55 28.95 -10.35
N ASP A 270 -4.76 28.38 -10.40
CA ASP A 270 -6.02 29.14 -10.32
C ASP A 270 -6.22 29.69 -8.90
N THR A 271 -5.46 30.74 -8.61
CA THR A 271 -5.28 31.32 -7.28
C THR A 271 -6.28 32.45 -7.07
N ASN A 272 -7.40 32.11 -6.44
CA ASN A 272 -8.07 33.07 -5.54
C ASN A 272 -8.46 32.44 -4.18
N ILE A 273 -8.54 31.11 -3.99
CA ILE A 273 -9.13 30.53 -2.77
C ILE A 273 -8.65 29.11 -2.38
N SER A 274 -7.42 28.67 -2.67
CA SER A 274 -6.98 27.33 -2.22
C SER A 274 -6.07 27.42 -0.98
N PRO A 275 -6.56 27.15 0.24
CA PRO A 275 -5.71 27.06 1.43
C PRO A 275 -4.59 26.01 1.27
N PRO A 276 -3.48 26.12 2.02
CA PRO A 276 -2.36 25.16 1.96
C PRO A 276 -2.77 23.68 2.13
N ALA A 277 -3.86 23.44 2.87
CA ALA A 277 -4.44 22.11 3.02
C ALA A 277 -4.86 21.47 1.69
N ASP A 278 -5.31 22.27 0.71
CA ASP A 278 -5.76 21.77 -0.59
C ASP A 278 -4.59 21.37 -1.50
N LEU A 279 -3.44 22.06 -1.39
CA LEU A 279 -2.22 21.72 -2.14
C LEU A 279 -1.64 20.38 -1.68
N PHE A 280 -1.62 20.13 -0.38
CA PHE A 280 -1.17 18.86 0.16
C PHE A 280 -2.08 17.70 -0.27
N GLU A 281 -3.41 17.88 -0.31
CA GLU A 281 -4.34 16.85 -0.84
C GLU A 281 -4.06 16.54 -2.32
N ILE A 282 -3.79 17.56 -3.14
CA ILE A 282 -3.42 17.37 -4.55
C ILE A 282 -2.07 16.65 -4.66
N TRP A 283 -1.07 17.04 -3.87
CA TRP A 283 0.24 16.38 -3.89
C TRP A 283 0.14 14.92 -3.44
N PHE A 284 -0.58 14.64 -2.35
CA PHE A 284 -0.81 13.28 -1.88
C PHE A 284 -1.47 12.42 -2.96
N LEU A 285 -2.48 12.96 -3.67
CA LEU A 285 -3.08 12.27 -4.80
C LEU A 285 -2.03 11.92 -5.86
N VAL A 286 -1.17 12.87 -6.26
CA VAL A 286 -0.10 12.62 -7.24
C VAL A 286 0.90 11.58 -6.71
N ALA A 287 1.24 11.61 -5.42
CA ALA A 287 2.13 10.66 -4.78
C ALA A 287 1.62 9.21 -4.86
N CYS A 288 0.31 8.98 -4.69
CA CYS A 288 -0.32 7.68 -4.89
C CYS A 288 -0.12 7.12 -6.30
N PHE A 289 0.03 7.98 -7.30
CA PHE A 289 0.15 7.63 -8.72
C PHE A 289 1.54 7.95 -9.29
N GLY A 290 2.58 7.82 -8.48
CA GLY A 290 3.94 8.24 -8.85
C GLY A 290 4.59 7.46 -10.00
N GLU A 291 4.02 6.34 -10.45
CA GLU A 291 4.45 5.66 -11.68
C GLU A 291 4.41 6.61 -12.89
N TRP A 292 3.42 7.50 -12.96
CA TRP A 292 3.36 8.52 -14.02
C TRP A 292 4.50 9.54 -13.91
N MET A 293 5.03 9.81 -12.72
CA MET A 293 6.18 10.70 -12.54
C MET A 293 7.45 10.06 -13.06
N ASP A 294 7.64 8.77 -12.81
CA ASP A 294 8.80 8.04 -13.34
C ASP A 294 8.75 7.96 -14.88
N ILE A 295 7.55 7.75 -15.43
CA ILE A 295 7.35 7.79 -16.89
C ILE A 295 7.58 9.19 -17.44
N ALA A 296 7.21 10.25 -16.72
CA ALA A 296 7.50 11.62 -17.13
C ALA A 296 9.02 11.88 -17.22
N ALA A 297 9.79 11.43 -16.23
CA ALA A 297 11.25 11.51 -16.25
C ALA A 297 11.86 10.69 -17.40
N GLU A 298 11.34 9.49 -17.68
CA GLU A 298 11.77 8.67 -18.81
C GLU A 298 11.45 9.32 -20.17
N GLN A 299 10.22 9.84 -20.34
CA GLN A 299 9.74 10.44 -21.58
C GLN A 299 10.50 11.73 -21.95
N LEU A 300 10.99 12.49 -20.96
CA LEU A 300 11.85 13.64 -21.21
C LEU A 300 13.12 13.26 -22.00
N LEU A 301 13.67 12.07 -21.76
CA LEU A 301 14.93 11.65 -22.37
C LEU A 301 14.74 10.79 -23.62
N THR A 302 13.64 10.03 -23.68
CA THR A 302 13.42 9.01 -24.72
C THR A 302 12.51 9.47 -25.84
N ALA A 303 11.62 10.44 -25.59
CA ALA A 303 10.64 10.90 -26.56
C ALA A 303 10.93 12.35 -27.01
N ALA A 304 10.51 12.68 -28.23
CA ALA A 304 10.57 14.05 -28.75
C ALA A 304 9.40 14.86 -28.19
N VAL A 305 9.47 15.22 -26.90
CA VAL A 305 8.40 15.91 -26.17
C VAL A 305 8.75 17.38 -25.91
N GLU A 306 7.73 18.22 -25.81
CA GLU A 306 7.86 19.55 -25.22
C GLU A 306 8.15 19.40 -23.72
N PRO A 307 9.34 19.83 -23.24
CA PRO A 307 9.82 19.47 -21.90
C PRO A 307 9.07 20.21 -20.79
N ASP A 308 8.54 21.39 -21.07
CA ASP A 308 7.99 22.31 -20.05
C ASP A 308 6.86 21.69 -19.23
N ALA A 309 5.95 20.94 -19.86
CA ALA A 309 4.85 20.30 -19.14
C ALA A 309 5.36 19.19 -18.20
N LEU A 310 6.31 18.37 -18.65
CA LEU A 310 6.84 17.26 -17.85
C LEU A 310 7.76 17.77 -16.74
N LEU A 311 8.58 18.79 -17.01
CA LEU A 311 9.40 19.44 -16.00
C LEU A 311 8.53 20.13 -14.94
N TRP A 312 7.42 20.77 -15.33
CA TRP A 312 6.49 21.37 -14.37
C TRP A 312 5.86 20.30 -13.48
N LEU A 313 5.47 19.17 -14.06
CA LEU A 313 4.90 18.05 -13.33
C LEU A 313 5.89 17.49 -12.29
N LEU A 314 7.15 17.29 -12.68
CA LEU A 314 8.20 16.80 -11.79
C LEU A 314 8.56 17.85 -10.72
N ALA A 315 8.65 19.12 -11.09
CA ALA A 315 8.89 20.21 -10.13
C ALA A 315 7.77 20.27 -9.07
N PHE A 316 6.50 20.11 -9.47
CA PHE A 316 5.39 20.02 -8.51
C PHE A 316 5.48 18.79 -7.61
N TYR A 317 5.87 17.63 -8.16
CA TYR A 317 5.99 16.39 -7.39
C TYR A 317 7.07 16.45 -6.29
N TYR A 318 8.24 17.02 -6.63
CA TYR A 318 9.38 17.12 -5.72
C TYR A 318 9.38 18.37 -4.83
N CYS A 319 8.75 19.46 -5.28
CA CYS A 319 8.57 20.70 -4.53
C CYS A 319 7.08 21.09 -4.41
N PRO A 320 6.25 20.32 -3.69
CA PRO A 320 4.81 20.59 -3.62
C PRO A 320 4.46 21.89 -2.88
N GLN A 321 5.33 22.32 -1.96
CA GLN A 321 5.12 23.49 -1.11
C GLN A 321 5.55 24.81 -1.77
N ASP A 322 6.26 24.75 -2.90
CA ASP A 322 6.74 25.95 -3.59
C ASP A 322 5.55 26.84 -3.96
N ASP A 323 5.65 28.13 -3.68
CA ASP A 323 4.73 29.10 -4.25
C ASP A 323 4.96 29.26 -5.77
N ASN A 324 4.14 30.07 -6.44
CA ASN A 324 4.28 30.26 -7.89
C ASN A 324 5.63 30.87 -8.29
N GLN A 325 6.27 31.68 -7.45
CA GLN A 325 7.57 32.28 -7.73
C GLN A 325 8.69 31.26 -7.54
N GLN A 326 8.68 30.53 -6.43
CA GLN A 326 9.63 29.45 -6.14
C GLN A 326 9.54 28.35 -7.20
N ARG A 327 8.33 27.94 -7.59
CA ARG A 327 8.13 26.94 -8.64
C ARG A 327 8.67 27.41 -9.99
N THR A 328 8.54 28.71 -10.29
CA THR A 328 9.13 29.29 -11.51
C THR A 328 10.66 29.20 -11.48
N GLN A 329 11.28 29.42 -10.32
CA GLN A 329 12.73 29.27 -10.15
C GLN A 329 13.16 27.80 -10.29
N THR A 330 12.47 26.87 -9.61
CA THR A 330 12.68 25.42 -9.74
C THR A 330 12.57 24.96 -11.20
N MET A 331 11.62 25.53 -11.96
CA MET A 331 11.47 25.26 -13.39
C MET A 331 12.66 25.72 -14.23
N VAL A 332 13.22 26.91 -13.98
CA VAL A 332 14.39 27.41 -14.69
C VAL A 332 15.61 26.51 -14.45
N GLU A 333 15.80 26.07 -13.20
CA GLU A 333 16.88 25.15 -12.83
C GLU A 333 16.69 23.77 -13.49
N ALA A 334 15.49 23.20 -13.41
CA ALA A 334 15.18 21.92 -14.03
C ALA A 334 15.35 21.97 -15.56
N GLN A 335 14.95 23.08 -16.20
CA GLN A 335 15.21 23.32 -17.61
C GLN A 335 16.70 23.38 -17.90
N ALA A 336 17.49 24.11 -17.10
CA ALA A 336 18.95 24.18 -17.30
C ALA A 336 19.59 22.79 -17.22
N VAL A 337 19.25 21.98 -16.20
CA VAL A 337 19.69 20.59 -16.06
C VAL A 337 19.32 19.77 -17.29
N TYR A 338 18.05 19.80 -17.68
CA TYR A 338 17.53 19.07 -18.83
C TYR A 338 18.29 19.42 -20.12
N HIS A 339 18.48 20.71 -20.44
CA HIS A 339 19.20 21.12 -21.64
C HIS A 339 20.65 20.60 -21.66
N HIS A 340 21.35 20.62 -20.51
CA HIS A 340 22.69 20.06 -20.39
C HIS A 340 22.67 18.55 -20.61
N LEU A 341 21.74 17.81 -19.99
CA LEU A 341 21.60 16.37 -20.19
C LEU A 341 21.31 16.03 -21.65
N MET A 342 20.47 16.80 -22.33
CA MET A 342 20.17 16.59 -23.75
C MET A 342 21.36 16.90 -24.66
N MET A 343 22.23 17.84 -24.31
CA MET A 343 23.50 18.03 -25.02
C MET A 343 24.39 16.79 -24.89
N LEU A 344 24.50 16.24 -23.67
CA LEU A 344 25.29 15.03 -23.40
C LEU A 344 24.65 13.77 -23.98
N PHE A 345 23.33 13.73 -24.15
CA PHE A 345 22.59 12.57 -24.66
C PHE A 345 23.07 12.13 -26.05
N SER A 346 23.52 13.09 -26.86
CA SER A 346 24.05 12.84 -28.21
C SER A 346 25.52 12.39 -28.23
N CYS A 347 26.21 12.42 -27.09
CA CYS A 347 27.61 12.02 -26.99
C CYS A 347 27.73 10.49 -26.79
N SER A 348 28.39 9.81 -27.72
CA SER A 348 28.61 8.36 -27.66
C SER A 348 29.73 7.94 -26.70
N VAL A 349 30.60 8.88 -26.33
CA VAL A 349 31.68 8.71 -25.35
C VAL A 349 31.57 9.85 -24.36
N LEU A 350 31.21 9.54 -23.12
CA LEU A 350 31.15 10.49 -22.01
C LEU A 350 32.19 10.09 -20.96
N SER A 351 32.85 11.06 -20.35
CA SER A 351 33.68 10.86 -19.17
C SER A 351 33.03 11.45 -17.92
N LEU A 352 33.45 10.98 -16.75
CA LEU A 352 33.03 11.55 -15.45
C LEU A 352 33.27 13.08 -15.41
N LYS A 353 34.38 13.54 -16.00
CA LYS A 353 34.76 14.94 -16.02
C LYS A 353 33.85 15.81 -16.87
N ASP A 354 33.32 15.28 -17.97
CA ASP A 354 32.36 15.99 -18.82
C ASP A 354 31.03 16.19 -18.08
N LEU A 355 30.63 15.20 -17.28
CA LEU A 355 29.45 15.27 -16.43
C LEU A 355 29.67 16.20 -15.24
N GLU A 356 30.81 16.11 -14.54
CA GLU A 356 31.16 16.99 -13.43
C GLU A 356 31.13 18.46 -13.87
N VAL A 357 31.69 18.80 -15.03
CA VAL A 357 31.63 20.16 -15.57
C VAL A 357 30.19 20.61 -15.84
N ALA A 358 29.35 19.73 -16.40
CA ALA A 358 27.95 20.03 -16.64
C ALA A 358 27.17 20.23 -15.33
N VAL A 359 27.35 19.35 -14.36
CA VAL A 359 26.67 19.44 -13.04
C VAL A 359 27.19 20.62 -12.22
N HIS A 360 28.50 20.89 -12.22
CA HIS A 360 29.11 22.01 -11.48
C HIS A 360 28.64 23.37 -12.02
N SER A 361 28.47 23.50 -13.33
CA SER A 361 27.90 24.72 -13.93
C SER A 361 26.45 25.01 -13.48
N ILE A 362 25.77 24.02 -12.92
CA ILE A 362 24.39 24.11 -12.42
C ILE A 362 24.39 24.30 -10.89
N THR A 363 25.29 23.62 -10.16
CA THR A 363 25.39 23.68 -8.69
C THR A 363 26.19 24.86 -8.15
N ASP A 364 26.93 25.60 -8.99
CA ASP A 364 27.62 26.85 -8.59
C ASP A 364 26.65 28.00 -8.25
N VAL A 365 25.35 27.81 -8.46
CA VAL A 365 24.30 28.68 -7.91
C VAL A 365 24.03 28.17 -6.49
N GLU A 366 24.39 28.96 -5.47
CA GLU A 366 24.37 28.65 -4.02
C GLU A 366 23.04 28.15 -3.42
N GLN A 367 22.02 27.86 -4.23
CA GLN A 367 20.74 27.26 -3.86
C GLN A 367 20.17 26.52 -5.06
N CYS A 368 20.57 25.26 -5.26
CA CYS A 368 19.86 24.39 -6.17
C CYS A 368 18.64 23.82 -5.42
N CYS A 369 17.43 24.22 -5.82
CA CYS A 369 16.24 24.13 -4.98
C CYS A 369 15.68 22.70 -4.80
N ASN A 370 16.12 21.71 -5.58
CA ASN A 370 15.71 20.32 -5.33
C ASN A 370 16.69 19.25 -5.84
N GLN A 371 17.47 18.68 -4.92
CA GLN A 371 18.42 17.60 -5.22
C GLN A 371 17.72 16.32 -5.71
N HIS A 372 16.52 16.02 -5.21
CA HIS A 372 15.77 14.81 -5.55
C HIS A 372 15.34 14.79 -7.02
N LEU A 373 14.82 15.93 -7.52
CA LEU A 373 14.50 16.10 -8.94
C LEU A 373 15.72 15.84 -9.84
N ILE A 374 16.86 16.40 -9.46
CA ILE A 374 18.11 16.26 -10.24
C ILE A 374 18.60 14.82 -10.21
N THR A 375 18.59 14.19 -9.04
CA THR A 375 18.90 12.76 -8.87
C THR A 375 18.01 11.90 -9.77
N HIS A 376 16.71 12.21 -9.86
CA HIS A 376 15.79 11.47 -10.71
C HIS A 376 16.09 11.63 -12.20
N LEU A 377 16.34 12.86 -12.66
CA LEU A 377 16.70 13.13 -14.06
C LEU A 377 18.05 12.49 -14.43
N LEU A 378 19.05 12.58 -13.55
CA LEU A 378 20.36 11.94 -13.74
C LEU A 378 20.26 10.42 -13.79
N THR A 379 19.50 9.82 -12.87
CA THR A 379 19.29 8.36 -12.83
C THR A 379 18.68 7.87 -14.13
N ASN A 380 17.64 8.52 -14.65
CA ASN A 380 17.06 8.16 -15.95
C ASN A 380 18.06 8.42 -17.10
N PHE A 381 18.85 9.51 -17.06
CA PHE A 381 19.88 9.77 -18.07
C PHE A 381 20.89 8.61 -18.15
N PHE A 382 21.35 8.09 -17.02
CA PHE A 382 22.27 6.94 -16.99
C PHE A 382 21.63 5.66 -17.53
N LEU A 383 20.35 5.43 -17.27
CA LEU A 383 19.63 4.23 -17.68
C LEU A 383 19.17 4.24 -19.14
N PHE A 384 18.97 5.41 -19.76
CA PHE A 384 18.34 5.51 -21.07
C PHE A 384 19.23 6.16 -22.15
N SER A 385 20.30 6.89 -21.79
CA SER A 385 21.22 7.49 -22.78
C SER A 385 22.40 6.58 -23.12
N SER A 386 22.77 6.51 -24.40
CA SER A 386 23.85 5.61 -24.84
C SER A 386 25.22 5.90 -24.17
N GLY A 387 25.56 7.18 -24.01
CA GLY A 387 26.76 7.61 -23.29
C GLY A 387 26.64 7.39 -21.78
N GLY A 388 25.48 7.69 -21.18
CA GLY A 388 25.23 7.49 -19.75
C GLY A 388 25.42 6.05 -19.31
N HIS A 389 24.98 5.08 -20.12
CA HIS A 389 25.17 3.65 -19.84
C HIS A 389 26.64 3.27 -19.64
N THR A 390 27.58 3.95 -20.31
CA THR A 390 29.01 3.62 -20.23
C THR A 390 29.65 4.05 -18.92
N ILE A 391 29.13 5.11 -18.29
CA ILE A 391 29.66 5.70 -17.06
C ILE A 391 28.76 5.46 -15.84
N ALA A 392 27.54 4.94 -16.04
CA ALA A 392 26.52 4.77 -15.02
C ALA A 392 27.03 4.10 -13.74
N GLN A 393 27.78 3.00 -13.87
CA GLN A 393 28.31 2.27 -12.72
C GLN A 393 29.31 3.09 -11.90
N GLU A 394 30.22 3.80 -12.57
CA GLU A 394 31.25 4.62 -11.92
C GLU A 394 30.58 5.82 -11.22
N VAL A 395 29.69 6.51 -11.93
CA VAL A 395 29.04 7.74 -11.44
C VAL A 395 28.07 7.45 -10.31
N ILE A 396 27.20 6.45 -10.44
CA ILE A 396 26.26 6.09 -9.37
C ILE A 396 27.02 5.63 -8.12
N TYR A 397 28.14 4.93 -8.29
CA TYR A 397 29.00 4.56 -7.16
C TYR A 397 29.59 5.79 -6.46
N HIS A 398 30.14 6.76 -7.21
CA HIS A 398 30.66 8.00 -6.62
C HIS A 398 29.56 8.84 -5.96
N ILE A 399 28.40 8.99 -6.59
CA ILE A 399 27.27 9.76 -6.03
C ILE A 399 26.80 9.13 -4.72
N THR A 400 26.64 7.81 -4.67
CA THR A 400 26.18 7.10 -3.47
C THR A 400 27.21 7.01 -2.35
N GLU A 401 28.51 7.19 -2.62
CA GLU A 401 29.55 7.29 -1.58
C GLU A 401 29.73 8.72 -1.03
N VAL A 402 29.54 9.74 -1.87
CA VAL A 402 29.85 11.15 -1.53
C VAL A 402 28.63 11.89 -1.00
N THR A 403 27.41 11.48 -1.37
CA THR A 403 26.17 12.18 -1.04
C THR A 403 25.18 11.27 -0.30
N ASP A 404 24.30 11.87 0.50
CA ASP A 404 23.22 11.17 1.23
C ASP A 404 22.03 10.78 0.31
N THR A 405 22.28 10.62 -1.00
CA THR A 405 21.24 10.33 -2.02
C THR A 405 21.14 8.83 -2.34
N ARG A 406 21.87 7.98 -1.61
CA ARG A 406 21.93 6.53 -1.87
C ARG A 406 20.54 5.89 -1.86
N GLU A 407 19.74 6.15 -0.83
CA GLU A 407 18.42 5.53 -0.68
C GLU A 407 17.45 5.98 -1.76
N GLU A 408 17.54 7.24 -2.19
CA GLU A 408 16.74 7.75 -3.31
C GLU A 408 17.12 7.08 -4.63
N VAL A 409 18.41 7.04 -4.97
CA VAL A 409 18.88 6.37 -6.20
C VAL A 409 18.49 4.90 -6.18
N LEU A 410 18.64 4.22 -5.05
CA LEU A 410 18.23 2.83 -4.89
C LEU A 410 16.71 2.68 -5.11
N SER A 411 15.89 3.50 -4.46
CA SER A 411 14.42 3.50 -4.63
C SER A 411 14.02 3.68 -6.10
N LEU A 412 14.61 4.66 -6.80
CA LEU A 412 14.33 4.91 -8.22
C LEU A 412 14.72 3.73 -9.11
N LEU A 413 15.87 3.10 -8.85
CA LEU A 413 16.31 1.92 -9.59
C LEU A 413 15.37 0.73 -9.36
N ILE A 414 14.95 0.47 -8.13
CA ILE A 414 14.04 -0.64 -7.82
C ILE A 414 12.65 -0.38 -8.44
N ARG A 415 12.13 0.84 -8.34
CA ARG A 415 10.86 1.24 -9.01
C ARG A 415 10.92 1.07 -10.52
N THR A 416 12.02 1.47 -11.14
CA THR A 416 12.25 1.28 -12.57
C THR A 416 12.32 -0.21 -12.92
N ALA A 417 13.01 -1.03 -12.12
CA ALA A 417 13.14 -2.47 -12.37
C ALA A 417 11.79 -3.18 -12.28
N TYR A 418 11.01 -2.86 -11.24
CA TYR A 418 9.68 -3.38 -11.06
C TYR A 418 8.77 -3.03 -12.25
N ARG A 419 8.77 -1.76 -12.71
CA ARG A 419 7.99 -1.32 -13.87
C ARG A 419 8.38 -2.07 -15.15
N VAL A 420 9.68 -2.16 -15.44
CA VAL A 420 10.17 -2.80 -16.67
C VAL A 420 9.83 -4.30 -16.69
N ASN A 421 9.93 -4.99 -15.55
CA ASN A 421 9.54 -6.39 -15.43
C ASN A 421 8.04 -6.62 -15.69
N HIS A 422 7.17 -5.67 -15.31
CA HIS A 422 5.72 -5.80 -15.45
C HIS A 422 5.20 -5.34 -16.83
N ASN A 423 5.86 -4.37 -17.47
CA ASN A 423 5.39 -3.79 -18.74
C ASN A 423 5.87 -4.55 -19.99
N GLY A 424 6.82 -5.48 -19.86
CA GLY A 424 7.21 -6.41 -20.93
C GLY A 424 7.93 -5.78 -22.14
N GLU A 425 8.25 -4.49 -22.12
CA GLU A 425 9.03 -3.82 -23.18
C GLU A 425 10.54 -3.92 -22.89
N GLU A 426 11.23 -4.75 -23.68
CA GLU A 426 12.65 -5.07 -23.48
C GLU A 426 13.59 -4.11 -24.23
N ASN A 427 14.06 -3.06 -23.55
CA ASN A 427 15.44 -2.62 -23.79
C ASN A 427 16.37 -3.51 -22.97
N GLN A 428 16.72 -4.69 -23.51
CA GLN A 428 17.55 -5.70 -22.81
C GLN A 428 18.85 -5.12 -22.24
N ARG A 429 19.38 -4.05 -22.87
CA ARG A 429 20.59 -3.35 -22.41
C ARG A 429 20.34 -2.57 -21.12
N THR A 430 19.22 -1.85 -21.03
CA THR A 430 18.81 -1.11 -19.83
C THR A 430 18.50 -2.08 -18.69
N VAL A 431 17.77 -3.17 -18.94
CA VAL A 431 17.47 -4.21 -17.93
C VAL A 431 18.75 -4.81 -17.36
N LYS A 432 19.72 -5.13 -18.23
CA LYS A 432 21.01 -5.67 -17.78
C LYS A 432 21.77 -4.69 -16.90
N LEU A 433 21.89 -3.43 -17.33
CA LEU A 433 22.55 -2.39 -16.54
C LEU A 433 21.87 -2.17 -15.19
N LEU A 434 20.54 -2.14 -15.18
CA LEU A 434 19.74 -1.94 -13.99
C LEU A 434 19.98 -3.03 -12.94
N ASN A 435 19.97 -4.30 -13.36
CA ASN A 435 20.27 -5.43 -12.49
C ASN A 435 21.72 -5.38 -11.96
N GLU A 436 22.69 -4.98 -12.78
CA GLU A 436 24.09 -4.82 -12.36
C GLU A 436 24.26 -3.68 -11.33
N LEU A 437 23.55 -2.57 -11.51
CA LEU A 437 23.56 -1.43 -10.58
C LEU A 437 22.91 -1.81 -9.24
N LEU A 438 21.73 -2.44 -9.28
CA LEU A 438 21.04 -2.92 -8.09
C LEU A 438 21.94 -3.86 -7.29
N GLN A 439 22.48 -4.91 -7.93
CA GLN A 439 23.34 -5.89 -7.26
C GLN A 439 24.53 -5.23 -6.53
N LYS A 440 25.20 -4.25 -7.15
CA LYS A 440 26.32 -3.56 -6.50
C LYS A 440 25.90 -2.71 -5.31
N LEU A 441 24.72 -2.07 -5.37
CA LEU A 441 24.23 -1.19 -4.31
C LEU A 441 23.63 -1.97 -3.12
N THR A 442 23.01 -3.14 -3.36
CA THR A 442 22.48 -4.00 -2.29
C THR A 442 23.56 -4.82 -1.58
N CYS A 443 24.65 -5.21 -2.25
CA CYS A 443 25.72 -6.01 -1.63
C CYS A 443 26.56 -5.26 -0.57
N LYS A 444 26.33 -3.98 -0.33
CA LYS A 444 27.03 -3.13 0.65
C LYS A 444 26.30 -2.99 2.01
N VAL A 445 25.31 -3.83 2.29
CA VAL A 445 24.60 -3.84 3.60
C VAL A 445 25.33 -4.74 4.58
#